data_AF-A0A2G1W1C5-F1
#
_entry.id   AF-A0A2G1W1C5-F1
#
_cell.length_a   1.000
_cell.length_b   1.000
_cell.length_c   1.000
_cell.angle_alpha   90.00
_cell.angle_beta   90.00
_cell.angle_gamma   90.00
#
_symmetry.space_group_name_H-M   'P 1'
#
loop_
_entity.id
_entity.type
_entity.pdbx_description
1 polymer ?
#
loop_
_entity_poly.entity_id
_entity_poly.type
_entity_poly.pdbx_seq_one_letter_code
_entity_poly.pdbx_strand_id
1 'polypeptide(L)'
;MQSQQSEYRWTSIALAMVLLGGLPGVNFSNASRCFADDEIKIEAKQTEGETAELSVAPLSHLIYPDDRPGWIDEPITDDGKEYSVVVTSGPSGSIEEADELVGVYARGAVQSYVDELVANQEWATHPEMIPMDIDWIRDELVVRRYEGNVLVGDETQFEKAVLIRIEPDDRRVFETAIADLKLKERLAATGLTILGGFSLLVGGSIVLGGLASRQKQPTTAA
;
A
#
# COMPACT_ATOMS: atom_id res chain seq x y z
N MET A 1 -4.76 -69.08 26.43
CA MET A 1 -6.08 -68.55 26.83
C MET A 1 -5.87 -67.12 27.31
N GLN A 2 -6.59 -66.16 26.70
CA GLN A 2 -6.89 -64.79 27.18
C GLN A 2 -5.69 -63.87 27.50
N SER A 3 -5.63 -62.57 27.22
CA SER A 3 -6.41 -61.61 26.43
C SER A 3 -5.67 -60.27 26.65
N GLN A 4 -5.46 -59.50 25.58
CA GLN A 4 -5.70 -58.05 25.45
C GLN A 4 -5.70 -57.16 26.72
N GLN A 5 -5.24 -55.90 26.74
CA GLN A 5 -4.85 -54.94 25.71
C GLN A 5 -4.20 -53.76 26.46
N SER A 6 -3.33 -53.04 25.77
CA SER A 6 -2.67 -51.82 26.22
C SER A 6 -3.65 -50.66 26.42
N GLU A 7 -3.86 -50.23 27.65
CA GLU A 7 -4.51 -48.96 27.98
C GLU A 7 -3.46 -47.86 28.17
N TYR A 8 -3.15 -47.12 27.10
CA TYR A 8 -2.56 -45.79 27.22
C TYR A 8 -3.12 -44.89 26.12
N ARG A 9 -3.36 -43.62 26.48
CA ARG A 9 -3.61 -42.44 25.63
C ARG A 9 -5.06 -42.14 25.25
N TRP A 10 -5.89 -41.80 26.23
CA TRP A 10 -7.13 -41.03 25.99
C TRP A 10 -7.37 -39.85 26.95
N THR A 11 -6.40 -39.46 27.77
CA THR A 11 -6.58 -38.36 28.74
C THR A 11 -5.95 -37.02 28.35
N SER A 12 -5.42 -36.87 27.13
CA SER A 12 -4.75 -35.61 26.72
C SER A 12 -5.53 -34.74 25.72
N ILE A 13 -6.78 -35.06 25.38
CA ILE A 13 -7.53 -34.34 24.34
C ILE A 13 -8.55 -33.32 24.90
N ALA A 14 -8.76 -33.25 26.22
CA ALA A 14 -9.84 -32.42 26.79
C ALA A 14 -9.44 -31.02 27.30
N LEU A 15 -8.18 -30.55 27.15
CA LEU A 15 -7.74 -29.28 27.75
C LEU A 15 -7.11 -28.27 26.77
N ALA A 16 -7.56 -28.23 25.52
CA ALA A 16 -7.13 -27.21 24.55
C ALA A 16 -8.31 -26.50 23.83
N MET A 17 -9.50 -26.47 24.45
CA MET A 17 -10.70 -25.78 23.93
C MET A 17 -11.17 -24.60 24.82
N VAL A 18 -10.25 -23.82 25.40
CA VAL A 18 -10.59 -22.58 26.16
C VAL A 18 -9.69 -21.38 25.83
N LEU A 19 -9.04 -21.36 24.66
CA LEU A 19 -8.33 -20.16 24.16
C LEU A 19 -8.88 -19.72 22.79
N LEU A 20 -10.22 -19.62 22.70
CA LEU A 20 -10.92 -18.98 21.59
C LEU A 20 -11.73 -17.79 22.12
N GLY A 21 -11.01 -16.81 22.69
CA GLY A 21 -11.56 -15.57 23.23
C GLY A 21 -10.54 -14.45 23.03
N GLY A 22 -10.28 -14.10 21.78
CA GLY A 22 -9.29 -13.09 21.42
C GLY A 22 -9.44 -12.67 19.96
N LEU A 23 -10.60 -12.11 19.62
CA LEU A 23 -10.70 -11.28 18.41
C LEU A 23 -9.96 -9.96 18.71
N PRO A 24 -8.93 -9.56 17.94
CA PRO A 24 -8.46 -8.19 17.98
C PRO A 24 -9.56 -7.31 17.40
N GLY A 25 -10.11 -6.45 18.25
CA GLY A 25 -11.01 -5.38 17.83
C GLY A 25 -10.32 -4.51 16.79
N VAL A 26 -10.93 -4.45 15.62
CA VAL A 26 -10.67 -3.44 14.59
C VAL A 26 -10.95 -2.06 15.21
N ASN A 27 -9.87 -1.34 15.55
CA ASN A 27 -9.92 0.07 15.89
C ASN A 27 -10.14 0.86 14.59
N PHE A 28 -11.40 1.12 14.24
CA PHE A 28 -11.73 2.15 13.28
C PHE A 28 -11.71 3.50 13.99
N SER A 29 -10.62 4.23 13.76
CA SER A 29 -10.44 5.62 14.10
C SER A 29 -11.57 6.46 13.52
N ASN A 30 -12.51 6.89 14.37
CA ASN A 30 -13.50 7.88 13.98
C ASN A 30 -12.96 9.27 14.29
N ALA A 31 -12.24 9.84 13.33
CA ALA A 31 -11.88 11.26 13.32
C ALA A 31 -13.13 12.09 13.00
N SER A 32 -13.95 12.33 14.03
CA SER A 32 -15.08 13.25 13.95
C SER A 32 -14.68 14.60 14.52
N ARG A 33 -14.32 15.51 13.60
CA ARG A 33 -14.63 16.95 13.60
C ARG A 33 -14.29 17.76 14.87
N CYS A 34 -13.08 18.31 14.90
CA CYS A 34 -12.85 19.62 15.53
C CYS A 34 -13.06 20.71 14.47
N PHE A 35 -14.30 21.14 14.27
CA PHE A 35 -14.55 22.51 13.86
C PHE A 35 -14.59 23.32 15.15
N ALA A 36 -13.43 23.87 15.54
CA ALA A 36 -13.40 24.98 16.47
C ALA A 36 -13.86 26.22 15.69
N ASP A 37 -15.12 26.56 15.91
CA ASP A 37 -15.69 27.85 15.55
C ASP A 37 -15.13 28.87 16.55
N ASP A 38 -14.00 29.47 16.20
CA ASP A 38 -13.44 30.60 16.94
C ASP A 38 -13.70 31.86 16.10
N GLU A 39 -14.92 32.39 16.25
CA GLU A 39 -15.25 33.76 15.85
C GLU A 39 -14.43 34.75 16.70
N ILE A 40 -13.16 34.96 16.34
CA ILE A 40 -12.41 36.11 16.84
C ILE A 40 -12.89 37.33 16.04
N LYS A 41 -13.92 38.00 16.58
CA LYS A 41 -14.34 39.34 16.20
C LYS A 41 -13.20 40.33 16.50
N ILE A 42 -12.28 40.51 15.55
CA ILE A 42 -11.33 41.61 15.58
C ILE A 42 -12.01 42.83 14.97
N GLU A 43 -12.46 43.74 15.84
CA GLU A 43 -12.89 45.08 15.42
C GLU A 43 -11.69 45.83 14.83
N ALA A 44 -11.63 45.85 13.49
CA ALA A 44 -10.69 46.66 12.74
C ALA A 44 -11.03 48.15 12.92
N LYS A 45 -10.34 48.79 13.86
CA LYS A 45 -10.25 50.25 13.96
C LYS A 45 -9.51 50.76 12.72
N GLN A 46 -10.26 51.23 11.73
CA GLN A 46 -9.72 51.95 10.58
C GLN A 46 -8.86 53.12 11.08
N THR A 47 -7.57 53.05 10.79
CA THR A 47 -6.66 54.20 10.85
C THR A 47 -6.17 54.39 9.42
N GLU A 48 -6.65 55.46 8.78
CA GLU A 48 -6.13 55.94 7.50
C GLU A 48 -4.63 56.21 7.63
N GLY A 49 -3.84 55.73 6.68
CA GLY A 49 -2.41 56.03 6.57
C GLY A 49 -1.67 55.10 5.63
N GLU A 50 -1.44 55.60 4.41
CA GLU A 50 -0.49 55.09 3.41
C GLU A 50 -0.90 53.81 2.64
N THR A 51 -1.31 54.02 1.39
CA THR A 51 -1.43 53.00 0.35
C THR A 51 -0.08 52.33 0.11
N ALA A 52 0.20 51.25 0.83
CA ALA A 52 1.25 50.31 0.47
C ALA A 52 0.75 49.49 -0.73
N GLU A 53 1.40 49.62 -1.88
CA GLU A 53 1.25 48.70 -3.01
C GLU A 53 1.77 47.31 -2.60
N LEU A 54 0.93 46.55 -1.90
CA LEU A 54 1.19 45.16 -1.50
C LEU A 54 0.82 44.20 -2.63
N SER A 55 1.48 44.34 -3.78
CA SER A 55 1.36 43.39 -4.88
C SER A 55 2.72 43.12 -5.52
N VAL A 56 3.69 42.73 -4.70
CA VAL A 56 4.88 42.03 -5.17
C VAL A 56 4.54 40.55 -5.10
N ALA A 57 4.44 39.90 -6.26
CA ALA A 57 4.36 38.44 -6.30
C ALA A 57 5.57 37.86 -5.53
N PRO A 58 5.38 36.88 -4.63
CA PRO A 58 6.48 36.34 -3.86
C PRO A 58 7.60 35.88 -4.80
N LEU A 59 8.82 36.31 -4.49
CA LEU A 59 10.02 36.19 -5.31
C LEU A 59 10.57 34.75 -5.29
N SER A 60 9.78 33.76 -5.69
CA SER A 60 10.22 32.38 -5.86
C SER A 60 10.37 32.07 -7.36
N HIS A 61 11.06 32.95 -8.10
CA HIS A 61 11.39 32.65 -9.49
C HIS A 61 12.41 31.52 -9.49
N LEU A 62 12.05 30.40 -10.12
CA LEU A 62 12.91 29.24 -10.29
C LEU A 62 13.73 29.42 -11.56
N ILE A 63 15.04 29.59 -11.41
CA ILE A 63 15.98 29.72 -12.53
C ILE A 63 16.80 28.43 -12.60
N TYR A 64 16.65 27.71 -13.71
CA TYR A 64 17.43 26.52 -14.00
C TYR A 64 18.76 26.88 -14.66
N PRO A 65 19.82 26.10 -14.41
CA PRO A 65 21.12 26.35 -15.02
C PRO A 65 21.15 25.89 -16.49
N ASP A 66 22.04 26.47 -17.28
CA ASP A 66 22.16 26.19 -18.73
C ASP A 66 22.64 24.75 -19.03
N ASP A 67 23.25 24.09 -18.05
CA ASP A 67 23.71 22.70 -18.15
C ASP A 67 22.62 21.67 -17.80
N ARG A 68 21.41 22.12 -17.40
CA ARG A 68 20.27 21.25 -17.11
C ARG A 68 19.89 20.44 -18.35
N PRO A 69 19.99 19.09 -18.32
CA PRO A 69 19.70 18.27 -19.47
C PRO A 69 18.24 18.39 -19.93
N GLY A 70 18.02 18.58 -21.24
CA GLY A 70 16.67 18.72 -21.81
C GLY A 70 15.79 17.47 -21.68
N TRP A 71 16.36 16.30 -21.38
CA TRP A 71 15.58 15.09 -21.14
C TRP A 71 14.76 15.16 -19.86
N ILE A 72 15.06 16.09 -18.94
CA ILE A 72 14.35 16.23 -17.67
C ILE A 72 12.92 16.77 -17.89
N ASP A 73 12.70 17.52 -18.96
CA ASP A 73 11.39 18.08 -19.30
C ASP A 73 10.63 17.21 -20.33
N GLU A 74 11.15 16.02 -20.65
CA GLU A 74 10.47 15.08 -21.54
C GLU A 74 9.17 14.58 -20.90
N PRO A 75 8.05 14.55 -21.65
CA PRO A 75 6.79 14.03 -21.14
C PRO A 75 6.86 12.51 -20.94
N ILE A 76 5.93 11.98 -20.15
CA ILE A 76 5.73 10.55 -20.00
C ILE A 76 5.46 9.94 -21.38
N THR A 77 6.18 8.86 -21.69
CA THR A 77 5.92 8.03 -22.87
C THR A 77 5.32 6.70 -22.41
N ASP A 78 4.16 6.36 -22.95
CA ASP A 78 3.60 5.02 -22.85
C ASP A 78 2.97 4.65 -24.20
N ASP A 79 3.69 3.86 -25.00
CA ASP A 79 3.23 3.37 -26.30
C ASP A 79 2.81 1.89 -26.26
N GLY A 80 2.73 1.31 -25.06
CA GLY A 80 2.45 -0.10 -24.84
C GLY A 80 3.63 -1.03 -25.12
N LYS A 81 4.79 -0.54 -25.59
CA LYS A 81 6.04 -1.31 -25.72
C LYS A 81 7.14 -0.78 -24.80
N GLU A 82 7.26 0.53 -24.74
CA GLU A 82 8.21 1.26 -23.92
C GLU A 82 7.42 2.20 -23.02
N TYR A 83 7.74 2.15 -21.73
CA TYR A 83 7.27 3.14 -20.76
C TYR A 83 8.47 3.93 -20.28
N SER A 84 8.40 5.26 -20.34
CA SER A 84 9.42 6.13 -19.79
C SER A 84 8.79 7.30 -19.03
N VAL A 85 9.39 7.61 -17.89
CA VAL A 85 8.96 8.71 -17.03
C VAL A 85 10.17 9.37 -16.39
N VAL A 86 10.17 10.70 -16.43
CA VAL A 86 11.13 11.49 -15.66
C VAL A 86 10.54 11.75 -14.28
N VAL A 87 11.38 11.55 -13.27
CA VAL A 87 11.06 11.87 -11.89
C VAL A 87 12.07 12.88 -11.38
N THR A 88 11.58 13.99 -10.82
CA THR A 88 12.40 15.05 -10.24
C THR A 88 12.06 15.24 -8.76
N SER A 89 13.07 15.54 -7.93
CA SER A 89 12.86 15.92 -6.53
C SER A 89 12.23 17.30 -6.38
N GLY A 90 12.39 18.14 -7.41
CA GLY A 90 12.23 19.59 -7.29
C GLY A 90 13.35 20.22 -6.45
N PRO A 91 13.31 21.56 -6.28
CA PRO A 91 14.27 22.29 -5.46
C PRO A 91 14.22 21.83 -3.99
N SER A 92 15.36 21.45 -3.44
CA SER A 92 15.53 20.93 -2.07
C SER A 92 16.63 21.68 -1.33
N GLY A 93 16.55 21.73 0.00
CA GLY A 93 17.50 22.47 0.84
C GLY A 93 18.88 21.80 0.94
N SER A 94 18.97 20.51 0.61
CA SER A 94 20.22 19.73 0.60
C SER A 94 20.23 18.66 -0.49
N ILE A 95 21.42 18.14 -0.83
CA ILE A 95 21.58 17.04 -1.78
C ILE A 95 20.99 15.75 -1.22
N GLU A 96 21.11 15.53 0.09
CA GLU A 96 20.58 14.36 0.79
C GLU A 96 19.04 14.35 0.76
N GLU A 97 18.42 15.50 0.99
CA GLU A 97 16.96 15.65 0.89
C GLU A 97 16.48 15.41 -0.55
N ALA A 98 17.17 15.97 -1.55
CA ALA A 98 16.86 15.70 -2.96
C ALA A 98 16.98 14.21 -3.30
N ASP A 99 17.96 13.51 -2.73
CA ASP A 99 18.19 12.08 -2.94
C ASP A 99 17.06 11.22 -2.33
N GLU A 100 16.63 11.55 -1.12
CA GLU A 100 15.51 10.88 -0.47
C GLU A 100 14.21 11.09 -1.26
N LEU A 101 13.91 12.34 -1.64
CA LEU A 101 12.71 12.68 -2.39
C LEU A 101 12.65 12.00 -3.75
N VAL A 102 13.75 12.02 -4.52
CA VAL A 102 13.76 11.37 -5.84
C VAL A 102 13.57 9.86 -5.70
N GLY A 103 14.09 9.23 -4.64
CA GLY A 103 13.88 7.81 -4.36
C GLY A 103 12.40 7.49 -4.06
N VAL A 104 11.75 8.29 -3.23
CA VAL A 104 10.32 8.15 -2.90
C VAL A 104 9.45 8.33 -4.14
N TYR A 105 9.72 9.37 -4.93
CA TYR A 105 8.95 9.66 -6.14
C TYR A 105 9.19 8.63 -7.24
N ALA A 106 10.42 8.11 -7.37
CA ALA A 106 10.73 7.04 -8.31
C ALA A 106 9.92 5.78 -8.01
N ARG A 107 9.87 5.40 -6.73
CA ARG A 107 9.01 4.29 -6.28
C ARG A 107 7.54 4.56 -6.58
N GLY A 108 7.05 5.77 -6.33
CA GLY A 108 5.67 6.15 -6.62
C GLY A 108 5.34 6.08 -8.11
N ALA A 109 6.26 6.50 -8.98
CA ALA A 109 6.09 6.44 -10.43
C ALA A 109 6.01 4.99 -10.93
N VAL A 110 6.90 4.10 -10.47
CA VAL A 110 6.84 2.68 -10.81
C VAL A 110 5.58 2.02 -10.26
N GLN A 111 5.13 2.38 -9.05
CA GLN A 111 3.89 1.85 -8.48
C GLN A 111 2.69 2.26 -9.33
N SER A 112 2.65 3.50 -9.82
CA SER A 112 1.58 3.98 -10.70
C SER A 112 1.51 3.18 -11.99
N TYR A 113 2.66 2.86 -12.59
CA TYR A 113 2.74 1.99 -13.75
C TYR A 113 2.23 0.56 -13.47
N VAL A 114 2.64 -0.02 -12.34
CA VAL A 114 2.16 -1.34 -11.90
C VAL A 114 0.65 -1.34 -11.65
N ASP A 115 0.12 -0.28 -11.03
CA ASP A 115 -1.32 -0.14 -10.77
C ASP A 115 -2.11 -0.08 -12.08
N GLU A 116 -1.58 0.61 -13.11
CA GLU A 116 -2.17 0.64 -14.44
C GLU A 116 -2.13 -0.74 -15.12
N LEU A 117 -1.00 -1.46 -15.03
CA LEU A 117 -0.89 -2.85 -15.52
C LEU A 117 -1.91 -3.78 -14.86
N VAL A 118 -2.25 -3.53 -13.60
CA VAL A 118 -3.24 -4.31 -12.86
C VAL A 118 -4.66 -3.88 -13.22
N ALA A 119 -4.92 -2.57 -13.34
CA ALA A 119 -6.22 -2.01 -13.71
C ALA A 119 -6.68 -2.48 -15.11
N ASN A 120 -5.74 -2.68 -16.03
CA ASN A 120 -6.02 -3.21 -17.37
C ASN A 120 -6.48 -4.68 -17.38
N GLN A 121 -6.53 -5.36 -16.24
CA GLN A 121 -6.96 -6.74 -16.14
C GLN A 121 -8.37 -6.83 -15.55
N GLU A 122 -9.31 -7.41 -16.32
CA GLU A 122 -10.76 -7.51 -15.99
C GLU A 122 -11.07 -8.12 -14.62
N TRP A 123 -10.12 -8.85 -14.03
CA TRP A 123 -10.31 -9.63 -12.82
C TRP A 123 -9.69 -8.98 -11.57
N ALA A 124 -9.02 -7.83 -11.70
CA ALA A 124 -8.22 -7.26 -10.63
C ALA A 124 -9.07 -6.55 -9.57
N THR A 125 -8.91 -6.96 -8.31
CA THR A 125 -9.20 -6.11 -7.15
C THR A 125 -7.91 -5.36 -6.85
N HIS A 126 -7.98 -4.05 -6.56
CA HIS A 126 -6.80 -3.20 -6.38
C HIS A 126 -5.81 -3.89 -5.43
N PRO A 127 -4.60 -4.24 -5.89
CA PRO A 127 -3.64 -4.92 -5.05
C PRO A 127 -3.22 -3.96 -3.94
N GLU A 128 -3.02 -4.48 -2.72
CA GLU A 128 -2.14 -3.81 -1.77
C GLU A 128 -0.77 -3.65 -2.43
N MET A 129 -0.12 -2.49 -2.22
CA MET A 129 1.17 -2.12 -2.81
C MET A 129 2.07 -3.34 -2.99
N ILE A 130 2.46 -3.61 -4.24
CA ILE A 130 3.46 -4.65 -4.50
C ILE A 130 4.73 -4.20 -3.75
N PRO A 131 5.29 -5.02 -2.86
CA PRO A 131 6.51 -4.66 -2.15
C PRO A 131 7.64 -4.58 -3.18
N MET A 132 7.91 -3.37 -3.65
CA MET A 132 8.98 -3.09 -4.59
C MET A 132 10.24 -2.69 -3.83
N ASP A 133 11.34 -3.32 -4.22
CA ASP A 133 12.67 -2.98 -3.74
C ASP A 133 13.15 -1.70 -4.45
N ILE A 134 13.45 -0.68 -3.66
CA ILE A 134 13.93 0.62 -4.15
C ILE A 134 15.32 0.47 -4.77
N ASP A 135 16.18 -0.39 -4.22
CA ASP A 135 17.52 -0.62 -4.76
C ASP A 135 17.41 -1.26 -6.15
N TRP A 136 16.49 -2.22 -6.33
CA TRP A 136 16.23 -2.82 -7.64
C TRP A 136 15.70 -1.80 -8.67
N ILE A 137 14.75 -0.93 -8.29
CA ILE A 137 14.26 0.15 -9.19
C ILE A 137 15.43 1.03 -9.63
N ARG A 138 16.28 1.41 -8.67
CA ARG A 138 17.43 2.28 -8.91
C ARG A 138 18.46 1.63 -9.83
N ASP A 139 18.66 0.33 -9.71
CA ASP A 139 19.76 -0.37 -10.38
C ASP A 139 19.33 -0.90 -11.77
N GLU A 140 18.07 -1.30 -11.94
CA GLU A 140 17.57 -1.86 -13.21
C GLU A 140 16.78 -0.85 -14.06
N LEU A 141 15.93 -0.01 -13.47
CA LEU A 141 15.00 0.82 -14.24
C LEU A 141 15.51 2.24 -14.49
N VAL A 142 16.44 2.74 -13.68
CA VAL A 142 16.99 4.10 -13.85
C VAL A 142 18.09 4.11 -14.91
N VAL A 143 17.78 4.70 -16.06
CA VAL A 143 18.71 4.75 -17.21
C VAL A 143 19.52 6.04 -17.29
N ARG A 144 19.04 7.13 -16.68
CA ARG A 144 19.77 8.41 -16.59
C ARG A 144 19.58 9.04 -15.23
N ARG A 145 20.58 9.80 -14.81
CA ARG A 145 20.59 10.54 -13.55
C ARG A 145 21.12 11.93 -13.79
N TYR A 146 20.56 12.88 -13.08
CA TYR A 146 21.02 14.25 -13.01
C TYR A 146 21.04 14.69 -11.56
N GLU A 147 22.09 15.44 -11.23
CA GLU A 147 22.25 16.15 -9.99
C GLU A 147 22.74 17.54 -10.37
N GLY A 148 22.05 18.56 -9.88
CA GLY A 148 22.43 19.93 -10.16
C GLY A 148 21.84 20.92 -9.18
N ASN A 149 22.25 22.17 -9.35
CA ASN A 149 21.82 23.27 -8.52
C ASN A 149 20.77 24.08 -9.25
N VAL A 150 19.77 24.56 -8.53
CA VAL A 150 18.72 25.44 -9.05
C VAL A 150 18.64 26.68 -8.18
N LEU A 151 18.42 27.84 -8.80
CA LEU A 151 18.29 29.08 -8.07
C LEU A 151 16.81 29.35 -7.80
N VAL A 152 16.43 29.43 -6.53
CA VAL A 152 15.08 29.76 -6.08
C VAL A 152 15.13 31.12 -5.41
N GLY A 153 14.72 32.16 -6.12
CA GLY A 153 14.95 33.53 -5.67
C GLY A 153 16.45 33.83 -5.62
N ASP A 154 16.98 34.08 -4.41
CA ASP A 154 18.42 34.33 -4.18
C ASP A 154 19.14 33.13 -3.54
N GLU A 155 18.44 32.01 -3.32
CA GLU A 155 18.99 30.82 -2.67
C GLU A 155 19.34 29.74 -3.68
N THR A 156 20.54 29.16 -3.52
CA THR A 156 20.93 27.95 -4.26
C THR A 156 20.33 26.73 -3.56
N GLN A 157 19.52 25.99 -4.29
CA GLN A 157 18.91 24.74 -3.88
C GLN A 157 19.38 23.60 -4.79
N PHE A 158 19.05 22.37 -4.42
CA PHE A 158 19.48 21.17 -5.12
C PHE A 158 18.30 20.49 -5.81
N GLU A 159 18.53 20.02 -7.03
CA GLU A 159 17.57 19.21 -7.79
C GLU A 159 18.25 17.90 -8.19
N LYS A 160 17.55 16.79 -7.98
CA LYS A 160 17.88 15.50 -8.57
C LYS A 160 16.78 15.06 -9.51
N ALA A 161 17.18 14.44 -10.62
CA ALA A 161 16.26 13.85 -11.57
C ALA A 161 16.75 12.47 -12.02
N VAL A 162 15.80 11.57 -12.24
CA VAL A 162 16.06 10.24 -12.80
C VAL A 162 15.12 9.99 -13.96
N LEU A 163 15.65 9.37 -15.02
CA LEU A 163 14.84 8.81 -16.10
C LEU A 163 14.62 7.34 -15.81
N ILE A 164 13.36 6.96 -15.59
CA ILE A 164 12.94 5.59 -15.45
C ILE A 164 12.51 5.10 -16.83
N ARG A 165 13.03 3.95 -17.24
CA ARG A 165 12.58 3.24 -18.44
C ARG A 165 12.19 1.83 -18.04
N ILE A 166 11.03 1.40 -18.52
CA ILE A 166 10.52 0.04 -18.32
C ILE A 166 10.41 -0.59 -19.70
N GLU A 167 11.27 -1.58 -19.94
CA GLU A 167 11.32 -2.32 -21.19
C GLU A 167 10.35 -3.52 -21.15
N PRO A 168 10.08 -4.17 -22.30
CA PRO A 168 9.22 -5.36 -22.34
C PRO A 168 9.66 -6.49 -21.42
N ASP A 169 10.96 -6.64 -21.16
CA ASP A 169 11.48 -7.68 -20.28
C ASP A 169 11.21 -7.34 -18.81
N ASP A 170 11.34 -6.08 -18.40
CA ASP A 170 10.97 -5.59 -17.07
C ASP A 170 9.47 -5.74 -16.82
N ARG A 171 8.67 -5.42 -17.85
CA ARG A 171 7.21 -5.62 -17.80
C ARG A 171 6.84 -7.06 -17.44
N ARG A 172 7.53 -8.05 -18.02
CA ARG A 172 7.27 -9.47 -17.71
C ARG A 172 7.58 -9.81 -16.25
N VAL A 173 8.56 -9.14 -15.63
CA VAL A 173 8.86 -9.30 -14.20
C VAL A 173 7.66 -8.84 -13.38
N PHE A 174 7.10 -7.67 -13.68
CA PHE A 174 5.91 -7.16 -13.01
C PHE A 174 4.69 -8.06 -13.24
N GLU A 175 4.44 -8.48 -14.49
CA GLU A 175 3.34 -9.39 -14.82
C GLU A 175 3.43 -10.72 -14.06
N THR A 176 4.65 -11.27 -13.93
CA THR A 176 4.89 -12.51 -13.18
C THR A 176 4.64 -12.30 -11.68
N ALA A 177 5.14 -11.20 -11.11
CA ALA A 177 4.92 -10.87 -9.71
C ALA A 177 3.42 -10.66 -9.39
N ILE A 178 2.69 -9.97 -10.28
CA ILE A 178 1.24 -9.78 -10.19
C ILE A 178 0.52 -11.14 -10.26
N ALA A 179 0.92 -12.03 -11.16
CA ALA A 179 0.33 -13.36 -11.29
C ALA A 179 0.56 -14.23 -10.04
N ASP A 180 1.75 -14.16 -9.44
CA ASP A 180 2.09 -14.91 -8.23
C ASP A 180 1.31 -14.42 -7.00
N LEU A 181 1.16 -13.10 -6.85
CA LEU A 181 0.35 -12.52 -5.77
C LEU A 181 -1.11 -12.97 -5.86
N LYS A 182 -1.68 -12.94 -7.07
CA LYS A 182 -3.03 -13.45 -7.34
C LYS A 182 -3.18 -14.92 -6.98
N LEU A 183 -2.20 -15.75 -7.34
CA LEU A 183 -2.26 -17.18 -7.03
C LEU A 183 -2.33 -17.40 -5.51
N LYS A 184 -1.53 -16.66 -4.74
CA LYS A 184 -1.56 -16.71 -3.27
C LYS A 184 -2.91 -16.28 -2.71
N GLU A 185 -3.49 -15.19 -3.21
CA GLU A 185 -4.79 -14.71 -2.77
C GLU A 185 -5.90 -15.74 -3.04
N ARG A 186 -5.93 -16.31 -4.25
CA ARG A 186 -6.90 -17.35 -4.62
C ARG A 186 -6.74 -18.62 -3.79
N LEU A 187 -5.50 -19.03 -3.51
CA LEU A 187 -5.22 -20.17 -2.64
C LEU A 187 -5.66 -19.90 -1.21
N ALA A 188 -5.46 -18.68 -0.70
CA ALA A 188 -5.92 -18.29 0.64
C ALA A 188 -7.46 -18.30 0.72
N ALA A 189 -8.15 -17.71 -0.26
CA ALA A 189 -9.61 -17.69 -0.33
C ALA A 189 -10.19 -19.11 -0.47
N THR A 190 -9.59 -19.94 -1.32
CA THR A 190 -10.02 -21.34 -1.51
C THR A 190 -9.74 -22.18 -0.26
N GLY A 191 -8.59 -21.96 0.39
CA GLY A 191 -8.25 -22.60 1.65
C GLY A 191 -9.26 -22.24 2.75
N LEU A 192 -9.63 -20.96 2.85
CA LEU A 192 -10.61 -20.48 3.81
C LEU A 192 -12.02 -21.06 3.55
N THR A 193 -12.45 -21.13 2.28
CA THR A 193 -13.76 -21.69 1.92
C THR A 193 -13.83 -23.20 2.18
N ILE A 194 -12.79 -23.96 1.82
CA ILE A 194 -12.72 -25.41 2.06
C ILE A 194 -12.68 -25.70 3.56
N LEU A 195 -11.76 -25.08 4.31
CA LEU A 195 -11.62 -25.31 5.75
C LEU A 195 -12.83 -24.82 6.52
N GLY A 196 -13.39 -23.67 6.15
CA GLY A 196 -14.61 -23.13 6.75
C GLY A 196 -15.81 -24.03 6.50
N GLY A 197 -16.04 -24.43 5.25
CA GLY A 197 -17.12 -25.35 4.89
C GLY A 197 -16.99 -26.72 5.55
N PHE A 198 -15.79 -27.29 5.58
CA PHE A 198 -15.53 -28.55 6.28
C PHE A 198 -15.78 -28.44 7.78
N SER A 199 -15.28 -27.38 8.43
CA SER A 199 -15.49 -27.14 9.85
C SER A 199 -16.98 -26.98 10.19
N LEU A 200 -17.73 -26.31 9.31
CA LEU A 200 -19.17 -26.11 9.47
C LEU A 200 -19.93 -27.43 9.29
N LEU A 201 -19.54 -28.27 8.33
CA LEU A 201 -20.12 -29.61 8.14
C LEU A 201 -19.86 -30.52 9.35
N VAL A 202 -18.62 -30.58 9.83
CA VAL A 202 -18.23 -31.41 10.99
C VAL A 202 -18.90 -30.88 12.27
N GLY A 203 -18.87 -29.57 12.51
CA GLY A 203 -19.53 -28.96 13.65
C GLY A 203 -21.05 -29.17 13.62
N GLY A 204 -21.66 -28.97 12.45
CA GLY A 204 -23.08 -29.20 12.22
C GLY A 204 -23.49 -30.65 12.45
N SER A 205 -22.69 -31.63 12.01
CA SER A 205 -23.01 -33.05 12.22
C SER A 205 -22.96 -33.45 13.68
N ILE A 206 -22.03 -32.89 14.47
CA ILE A 206 -21.93 -33.15 15.91
C ILE A 206 -23.16 -32.57 16.64
N VAL A 207 -23.56 -31.33 16.32
CA VAL A 207 -24.72 -30.69 16.95
C VAL A 207 -26.02 -31.42 16.57
N LEU A 208 -26.24 -31.70 15.29
CA LEU A 208 -27.43 -32.41 14.82
C LEU A 208 -27.49 -33.85 15.34
N GLY A 209 -26.35 -34.57 15.35
CA GLY A 209 -26.26 -35.91 15.92
C GLY A 209 -26.53 -35.94 17.42
N GLY A 210 -26.01 -34.95 18.16
CA GLY A 210 -26.28 -34.77 19.59
C GLY A 210 -27.76 -34.51 19.88
N LEU A 211 -28.42 -33.65 19.10
CA LEU A 211 -29.85 -33.38 19.22
C LEU A 211 -30.71 -34.60 18.85
N ALA A 212 -30.35 -35.33 17.79
CA ALA A 212 -31.04 -36.55 17.37
C ALA A 212 -30.90 -37.69 18.40
N SER A 213 -29.76 -37.77 19.10
CA SER A 213 -29.56 -38.78 20.15
C SER A 213 -30.46 -38.58 21.37
N ARG A 214 -30.80 -37.33 21.70
CA ARG A 214 -31.70 -37.00 22.83
C ARG A 214 -33.16 -37.35 22.56
N GLN A 215 -33.59 -37.38 21.30
CA GLN A 215 -34.93 -37.84 20.92
C GLN A 215 -35.09 -39.36 21.00
N LYS A 216 -33.99 -40.12 20.99
CA LYS A 216 -34.01 -41.58 21.05
C LYS A 216 -33.94 -42.17 22.45
N GLN A 217 -33.86 -41.37 23.52
CA GLN A 217 -34.04 -41.90 24.88
C GLN A 217 -35.52 -42.28 25.07
N PRO A 218 -35.86 -43.58 25.07
CA PRO A 218 -37.22 -44.00 25.34
C PRO A 218 -37.46 -43.80 26.83
N THR A 219 -38.64 -43.26 27.15
CA THR A 219 -39.28 -43.37 28.45
C THR A 219 -39.16 -44.81 28.97
N THR A 220 -38.19 -45.08 29.84
CA THR A 220 -38.27 -46.21 30.77
C THR A 220 -39.32 -45.83 31.79
N ALA A 221 -40.56 -46.20 31.49
CA ALA A 221 -41.64 -46.22 32.45
C ALA A 221 -41.29 -47.27 33.52
N ALA A 222 -41.30 -46.83 34.78
CA ALA A 222 -41.36 -47.67 35.97
C ALA A 222 -42.48 -47.13 36.85
#